data_AF-G4YQX0-F1
#
_entry.id   AF-G4YQX0-F1
#
_cell.length_a   1.000
_cell.length_b   1.000
_cell.length_c   1.000
_cell.angle_alpha   90.00
_cell.angle_beta   90.00
_cell.angle_gamma   90.00
#
_symmetry.space_group_name_H-M   'P 1'
#
loop_
_entity.id
_entity.type
_entity.pdbx_description
1 polymer ?
#
loop_
_entity_poly.entity_id
_entity_poly.type
_entity_poly.pdbx_seq_one_letter_code
_entity_poly.pdbx_strand_id
1 'polypeptide(L)' 'EDKQLVQIALQFEIEGLRITWDYVARQMEKTKRTSRELRLRLASLKRTYGKSIRNFPRCFF' A
#
# COMPACT_ATOMS: atom_id res chain seq x y z
N GLU A 1 3.95 9.91 0.11
CA GLU A 1 2.62 9.32 0.34
C GLU A 1 2.56 7.89 -0.17
N ASP A 2 2.68 7.65 -1.48
CA ASP A 2 2.58 6.28 -2.03
C ASP A 2 3.69 5.32 -1.55
N LYS A 3 4.89 5.81 -1.22
CA LYS A 3 5.98 4.99 -0.65
C LYS A 3 5.58 4.32 0.67
N GLN A 4 5.03 5.09 1.59
CA GLN A 4 4.61 4.59 2.90
C GLN A 4 3.43 3.61 2.75
N LEU A 5 2.52 3.83 1.79
CA LEU A 5 1.45 2.89 1.46
C LEU A 5 2.03 1.55 0.95
N VAL A 6 3.03 1.62 0.07
CA VAL A 6 3.69 0.44 -0.51
C VAL A 6 4.49 -0.32 0.54
N GLN A 7 5.20 0.36 1.43
CA GLN A 7 5.94 -0.26 2.53
C GLN A 7 5.01 -0.99 3.51
N ILE A 8 3.91 -0.36 3.93
CA ILE A 8 2.92 -1.01 4.80
C ILE A 8 2.33 -2.23 4.08
N ALA A 9 1.90 -2.08 2.81
CA ALA A 9 1.36 -3.19 2.03
C ALA A 9 2.36 -4.33 1.81
N LEU A 10 3.65 -4.02 1.66
CA LEU A 10 4.73 -5.00 1.59
C LEU A 10 4.84 -5.79 2.89
N GLN A 11 4.79 -5.12 4.04
CA GLN A 11 4.84 -5.78 5.36
C GLN A 11 3.74 -6.84 5.46
N PHE A 12 2.50 -6.47 5.15
CA PHE A 12 1.38 -7.41 5.10
C PHE A 12 1.61 -8.57 4.11
N GLU A 13 2.20 -8.31 2.93
CA GLU A 13 2.50 -9.35 1.93
C GLU A 13 3.61 -10.31 2.41
N ILE A 14 4.62 -9.80 3.13
CA ILE A 14 5.70 -10.61 3.74
C ILE A 14 5.16 -11.43 4.91
N GLU A 15 4.30 -10.85 5.75
CA GLU A 15 3.66 -11.53 6.88
C GLU A 15 2.55 -12.50 6.44
N GLY A 16 2.18 -12.50 5.15
CA GLY A 16 1.08 -13.31 4.62
C GLY A 16 -0.29 -12.88 5.15
N LEU A 17 -0.37 -11.68 5.70
CA LEU A 17 -1.58 -11.12 6.30
C LEU A 17 -2.40 -10.36 5.27
N ARG A 18 -3.73 -10.39 5.46
CA ARG A 18 -4.63 -9.59 4.62
C ARG A 18 -4.48 -8.11 5.00
N ILE A 19 -4.32 -7.25 3.99
CA ILE A 19 -4.18 -5.81 4.20
C ILE A 19 -5.46 -5.23 4.83
N THR A 20 -5.34 -4.77 6.07
CA THR A 20 -6.42 -4.09 6.79
C THR A 20 -6.40 -2.60 6.49
N TRP A 21 -7.24 -2.17 5.54
CA TRP A 21 -7.26 -0.78 5.07
C TRP A 21 -7.58 0.27 6.14
N ASP A 22 -8.35 -0.10 7.15
CA ASP A 22 -8.63 0.76 8.31
C ASP A 22 -7.34 1.05 9.11
N TYR A 23 -6.54 0.00 9.35
CA TYR A 23 -5.23 0.12 9.99
C TYR A 23 -4.27 0.96 9.15
N VAL A 24 -4.21 0.73 7.83
CA VAL A 24 -3.37 1.55 6.93
C VAL A 24 -3.83 3.00 6.95
N ALA A 25 -5.14 3.28 6.92
CA ALA A 25 -5.66 4.65 7.00
C ALA A 25 -5.31 5.32 8.33
N ARG A 26 -5.36 4.58 9.45
CA ARG A 26 -4.94 5.08 10.76
C ARG A 26 -3.44 5.38 10.81
N GLN A 27 -2.60 4.53 10.21
CA GLN A 27 -1.15 4.78 10.10
C GLN A 27 -0.82 5.95 9.16
N MET A 28 -1.67 6.20 8.16
CA MET A 28 -1.54 7.29 7.20
C MET A 28 -2.49 8.46 7.49
N GLU A 29 -2.96 8.64 8.73
CA GLU A 29 -3.96 9.68 9.04
C GLU A 29 -3.45 11.09 8.69
N LYS A 30 -2.13 11.29 8.82
CA LYS A 30 -1.44 12.53 8.45
C LYS A 30 -1.60 12.90 6.98
N THR A 31 -1.91 11.93 6.11
CA THR A 31 -2.03 12.09 4.67
C THR A 31 -3.46 12.47 4.23
N LYS A 32 -4.43 12.59 5.15
CA LYS A 32 -5.85 12.93 4.87
C LYS A 32 -6.55 12.01 3.84
N ARG A 33 -5.96 10.87 3.49
CA ARG A 33 -6.51 9.88 2.54
C ARG A 33 -7.40 8.91 3.28
N THR A 34 -8.59 8.65 2.73
CA THR A 34 -9.48 7.61 3.27
C THR A 34 -9.01 6.20 2.91
N SER A 35 -9.41 5.21 3.70
CA SER A 35 -9.11 3.79 3.46
C SER A 35 -9.48 3.32 2.05
N ARG A 36 -10.57 3.84 1.49
CA ARG A 36 -11.02 3.57 0.13
C ARG A 36 -10.07 4.14 -0.93
N GLU A 37 -9.59 5.37 -0.74
CA GLU A 37 -8.62 5.99 -1.65
C GLU A 37 -7.28 5.25 -1.64
N LEU A 38 -6.81 4.84 -0.46
CA LEU A 38 -5.59 4.03 -0.33
C LEU A 38 -5.73 2.68 -1.06
N ARG A 39 -6.90 2.04 -0.93
CA ARG A 39 -7.21 0.80 -1.65
C ARG A 39 -7.19 0.97 -3.16
N LEU A 40 -7.85 2.02 -3.66
CA LEU A 40 -7.84 2.34 -5.09
C LEU A 40 -6.42 2.67 -5.56
N ARG A 41 -5.66 3.39 -4.75
CA ARG A 41 -4.28 3.74 -5.11
C ARG A 41 -3.40 2.51 -5.24
N LEU A 42 -3.42 1.61 -4.27
CA LEU A 42 -2.64 0.38 -4.34
C LEU A 42 -3.08 -0.52 -5.50
N ALA A 43 -4.38 -0.59 -5.80
CA ALA A 43 -4.88 -1.34 -6.95
C ALA A 43 -4.34 -0.78 -8.28
N SER A 44 -4.32 0.54 -8.43
CA SER A 44 -3.71 1.20 -9.59
C SER A 44 -2.21 0.93 -9.67
N LEU A 45 -1.49 1.04 -8.55
CA LEU A 45 -0.06 0.75 -8.50
C LEU A 45 0.25 -0.72 -8.88
N LYS A 46 -0.56 -1.67 -8.41
CA LYS A 46 -0.43 -3.09 -8.80
C LYS A 46 -0.71 -3.33 -10.28
N ARG A 47 -1.60 -2.55 -10.90
CA ARG A 47 -1.79 -2.59 -12.36
C ARG A 47 -0.59 -2.03 -13.12
N THR A 48 0.04 -0.97 -12.62
CA THR A 48 1.17 -0.32 -13.30
C THR A 48 2.49 -1.08 -13.14
N TYR A 49 2.81 -1.56 -11.94
CA TYR A 49 4.13 -2.11 -11.60
C TYR A 49 4.16 -3.63 -11.43
N GLY A 50 2.99 -4.28 -11.39
CA GLY A 50 2.85 -5.73 -11.27
C GLY A 50 2.05 -6.16 -10.03
N LYS A 51 1.52 -7.39 -10.10
CA LYS A 51 0.58 -7.94 -9.11
C LYS A 51 1.16 -8.05 -7.69
N SER A 52 2.46 -8.28 -7.60
CA SER A 52 3.20 -8.43 -6.34
C SER A 52 3.88 -7.12 -5.97
N ILE A 53 3.79 -6.73 -4.70
CA ILE A 53 4.43 -5.51 -4.20
C ILE A 53 5.94 -5.62 -4.39
N ARG A 54 6.52 -6.81 -4.21
CA ARG A 54 7.96 -7.10 -4.41
C ARG A 54 8.51 -6.74 -5.79
N ASN A 55 7.66 -6.62 -6.80
CA ASN A 55 8.05 -6.25 -8.16
C ASN A 55 8.03 -4.73 -8.40
N PHE A 56 7.68 -3.95 -7.38
CA PHE A 56 7.64 -2.50 -7.50
C PHE A 56 9.05 -1.92 -7.68
N PRO A 57 9.17 -0.74 -8.29
CA PRO A 57 10.45 -0.04 -8.39
C PRO A 57 11.08 0.17 -7.02
N ARG A 58 12.42 0.06 -6.96
CA ARG A 58 13.20 0.32 -5.73
C ARG A 58 12.94 1.69 -5.10
N CYS A 59 12.42 2.66 -5.86
CA CYS A 59 12.07 3.98 -5.35
C CYS A 59 10.92 3.98 -4.33
N PHE A 60 10.15 2.89 -4.23
CA PHE A 60 9.06 2.74 -3.25
C PHE A 60 9.48 2.02 -1.95
N PHE A 61 10.68 1.44 -1.92
CA PHE A 61 11.22 0.71 -0.78
C PHE A 61 12.19 1.58 0.02
#